data_AF-A0A2E8XNU3-F1
#
_entry.id   AF-A0A2E8XNU3-F1
#
_cell.length_a   1.000
_cell.length_b   1.000
_cell.length_c   1.000
_cell.angle_alpha   90.00
_cell.angle_beta   90.00
_cell.angle_gamma   90.00
#
_symmetry.space_group_name_H-M   'P 1'
#
loop_
_entity.id
_entity.type
_entity.pdbx_description
1 polymer ?
#
loop_
_entity_poly.entity_id
_entity_poly.type
_entity_poly.pdbx_seq_one_letter_code
_entity_poly.pdbx_strand_id
1 'polypeptide(L)'
;MIVIILGVLILIVLGAVIWTAFDGPRNAGSNAGGENTQIAPDHLSLGLPSPDCVIEQARTDGGRLTVITGGPASLPDCRRVFVIQLSSGRIQAEIRL
;
A
#
# COMPACT_ATOMS: atom_id res chain seq x y z
N MET A 1 -25.87 -31.43 40.48
CA MET A 1 -25.86 -31.72 39.03
C MET A 1 -26.18 -30.49 38.19
N ILE A 2 -27.32 -29.83 38.40
CA ILE A 2 -27.74 -28.62 37.66
C ILE A 2 -26.71 -27.49 37.68
N VAL A 3 -26.08 -27.21 38.83
CA VAL A 3 -25.08 -26.14 38.96
C VAL A 3 -23.82 -26.41 38.13
N ILE A 4 -23.41 -27.68 38.01
CA ILE A 4 -22.24 -28.08 37.21
C ILE A 4 -22.56 -27.92 35.73
N ILE A 5 -23.76 -28.33 35.31
CA ILE A 5 -24.24 -28.19 33.92
C ILE A 5 -24.31 -26.70 33.54
N LEU A 6 -24.83 -25.85 34.44
CA LEU A 6 -24.91 -24.41 34.22
C LEU A 6 -23.52 -23.76 34.09
N GLY A 7 -22.58 -24.16 34.94
CA GLY A 7 -21.19 -23.69 34.86
C GLY A 7 -20.51 -24.07 33.55
N VAL A 8 -20.70 -25.30 33.08
CA VAL A 8 -20.15 -25.77 31.79
C VAL A 8 -20.78 -25.03 30.62
N LEU A 9 -22.09 -24.78 30.64
CA LEU A 9 -22.78 -24.01 29.61
C LEU A 9 -22.24 -22.58 29.50
N ILE A 10 -22.00 -21.91 30.63
CA ILE A 10 -21.44 -20.55 30.66
C ILE A 10 -20.03 -20.53 30.04
N LEU A 11 -19.19 -21.52 30.34
CA LEU A 11 -17.85 -21.62 29.76
C LEU A 11 -17.89 -21.87 28.25
N ILE A 12 -18.82 -22.69 27.75
CA ILE A 12 -18.99 -22.93 26.31
C ILE A 12 -19.41 -21.64 25.60
N VAL A 13 -20.37 -20.90 26.16
CA VAL A 13 -20.85 -19.63 25.58
C VAL A 13 -19.75 -18.58 25.57
N LEU A 14 -19.02 -18.41 26.68
CA LEU A 14 -17.87 -17.50 26.75
C LEU A 14 -16.78 -17.88 25.74
N GLY A 15 -16.45 -19.17 25.64
CA GLY A 15 -15.51 -19.68 24.65
C GLY A 15 -15.94 -19.38 23.21
N ALA A 16 -17.23 -19.55 22.89
CA ALA A 16 -17.77 -19.23 21.57
C ALA A 16 -17.74 -17.73 21.28
N VAL A 17 -18.11 -16.87 22.24
CA VAL A 17 -18.05 -15.40 22.07
C VAL A 17 -16.62 -14.93 21.85
N ILE A 18 -15.67 -15.41 22.66
CA ILE A 18 -14.25 -15.12 22.50
C ILE A 18 -13.76 -15.64 21.14
N TRP A 19 -14.13 -16.86 20.77
CA TRP A 19 -13.78 -17.43 19.47
C TRP A 19 -14.29 -16.55 18.34
N THR A 20 -15.58 -16.17 18.31
CA THR A 20 -16.15 -15.29 17.27
C THR A 20 -15.60 -13.86 17.27
N ALA A 21 -15.18 -13.33 18.43
CA ALA A 21 -14.52 -12.02 18.50
C ALA A 21 -13.10 -12.05 17.90
N PHE A 22 -12.39 -13.18 18.02
CA PHE A 22 -11.09 -13.40 17.41
C PHE A 22 -11.16 -14.08 16.01
N ASP A 23 -12.31 -14.62 15.63
CA ASP A 23 -12.71 -15.06 14.27
C ASP A 23 -13.48 -13.95 13.53
N GLY A 24 -13.48 -12.73 14.04
CA GLY A 24 -13.63 -11.53 13.21
C GLY A 24 -12.59 -11.62 12.08
N PRO A 25 -12.99 -11.30 10.84
CA PRO A 25 -12.60 -12.02 9.64
C PRO A 25 -11.12 -12.44 9.69
N ARG A 26 -10.85 -13.70 10.08
CA ARG A 26 -9.56 -14.34 9.78
C ARG A 26 -9.39 -14.62 8.29
N ASN A 27 -10.41 -14.26 7.50
CA ASN A 27 -10.35 -14.01 6.07
C ASN A 27 -10.12 -12.52 5.71
N ALA A 28 -9.57 -11.71 6.62
CA ALA A 28 -8.80 -10.53 6.23
C ALA A 28 -7.46 -11.03 5.70
N GLY A 29 -7.53 -11.63 4.50
CA GLY A 29 -6.39 -12.06 3.72
C GLY A 29 -5.41 -12.94 4.49
N SER A 30 -5.41 -14.23 4.16
CA SER A 30 -4.12 -14.82 3.79
C SER A 30 -3.27 -13.75 3.07
N ASN A 31 -1.96 -13.79 3.23
CA ASN A 31 -1.09 -13.28 2.19
C ASN A 31 -1.35 -14.09 0.88
N ALA A 32 -2.58 -14.13 0.36
CA ALA A 32 -2.80 -13.59 -0.94
C ALA A 32 -2.06 -12.25 -0.95
N GLY A 33 -0.78 -12.32 -1.31
CA GLY A 33 -0.45 -11.65 -2.55
C GLY A 33 -1.62 -11.91 -3.47
N GLY A 34 -2.62 -11.03 -3.41
CA GLY A 34 -3.24 -10.59 -4.62
C GLY A 34 -2.01 -10.31 -5.45
N GLU A 35 -1.74 -11.20 -6.40
CA GLU A 35 -1.18 -10.75 -7.63
C GLU A 35 -2.04 -9.52 -7.92
N ASN A 36 -1.51 -8.36 -7.56
CA ASN A 36 -1.73 -7.15 -8.31
C ASN A 36 -1.22 -7.54 -9.69
N THR A 37 -2.03 -8.30 -10.42
CA THR A 37 -2.03 -8.41 -11.87
C THR A 37 -2.59 -7.10 -12.43
N GLN A 38 -2.46 -6.00 -11.68
CA GLN A 38 -2.08 -4.76 -12.30
C GLN A 38 -0.74 -5.00 -12.95
N ILE A 39 -0.79 -5.38 -14.23
CA ILE A 39 0.35 -5.38 -15.15
C ILE A 39 1.10 -4.09 -14.82
N ALA A 40 2.27 -4.23 -14.19
CA ALA A 40 3.11 -3.08 -13.94
C ALA A 40 3.33 -2.47 -15.32
N PRO A 41 2.94 -1.20 -15.54
CA PRO A 41 3.12 -0.60 -16.85
C PRO A 41 4.59 -0.78 -17.23
N ASP A 42 4.85 -1.37 -18.40
CA ASP A 42 6.22 -1.68 -18.87
C ASP A 42 7.12 -0.45 -18.80
N HIS A 43 6.51 0.74 -18.89
CA HIS A 43 7.15 2.02 -18.73
C HIS A 43 6.27 2.98 -17.91
N LEU A 44 6.75 3.38 -16.74
CA LEU A 44 6.20 4.53 -16.01
C LEU A 44 6.85 5.80 -16.59
N SER A 45 6.17 6.47 -17.51
CA SER A 45 6.62 7.77 -18.03
C SER A 45 6.14 8.90 -17.13
N LEU A 46 7.08 9.61 -16.52
CA LEU A 46 6.82 10.81 -15.71
C LEU A 46 6.63 12.07 -16.56
N GLY A 47 6.64 11.96 -17.89
CA GLY A 47 6.53 13.11 -18.80
C GLY A 47 7.69 14.10 -18.64
N LEU A 48 8.90 13.60 -18.38
CA LEU A 48 10.08 14.46 -18.21
C LEU A 48 10.40 15.17 -19.54
N PRO A 49 10.80 16.46 -19.47
CA PRO A 49 10.95 17.31 -20.66
C PRO A 49 12.15 16.95 -21.54
N SER A 50 13.13 16.22 -21.01
CA SER A 50 14.34 15.83 -21.72
C SER A 50 14.74 14.39 -21.39
N PRO A 51 15.30 13.64 -22.35
CA PRO A 51 15.91 12.33 -22.07
C PRO A 51 17.11 12.41 -21.12
N ASP A 52 17.73 13.58 -20.97
CA ASP A 52 18.84 13.81 -20.03
C ASP A 52 18.35 13.97 -18.58
N CYS A 53 17.03 14.02 -18.35
CA CYS A 53 16.47 13.97 -17.01
C CYS A 53 16.52 12.53 -16.49
N VAL A 54 17.12 12.35 -15.31
CA VAL A 54 17.26 11.05 -14.65
C VAL A 54 16.44 10.99 -13.37
N ILE A 55 16.12 9.77 -12.94
CA ILE A 55 15.56 9.52 -11.62
C ILE A 55 16.72 9.44 -10.64
N GLU A 56 16.81 10.40 -9.72
CA GLU A 56 17.83 10.42 -8.66
C GLU A 56 17.42 9.50 -7.50
N GLN A 57 16.13 9.48 -7.17
CA GLN A 57 15.62 8.68 -6.07
C GLN A 57 14.20 8.19 -6.32
N ALA A 58 13.91 6.96 -5.91
CA ALA A 58 12.56 6.43 -5.81
C ALA A 58 12.38 5.78 -4.43
N ARG A 59 11.33 6.16 -3.71
CA ARG A 59 10.96 5.55 -2.42
C ARG A 59 9.49 5.21 -2.38
N THR A 60 9.18 4.05 -1.84
CA THR A 60 7.80 3.62 -1.57
C THR A 60 7.52 3.69 -0.08
N ASP A 61 6.35 4.21 0.28
CA ASP A 61 5.87 4.28 1.67
C ASP A 61 4.34 4.16 1.71
N GLY A 62 3.83 3.18 2.45
CA GLY A 62 2.40 3.06 2.78
C GLY A 62 1.42 3.15 1.61
N GLY A 63 1.80 2.70 0.41
CA GLY A 63 0.95 2.80 -0.81
C GLY A 63 1.17 4.06 -1.64
N ARG A 64 2.23 4.82 -1.37
CA ARG A 64 2.73 5.92 -2.20
C ARG A 64 4.11 5.60 -2.76
N LEU A 65 4.37 6.07 -3.97
CA LEU A 65 5.68 6.09 -4.63
C LEU A 65 6.10 7.55 -4.79
N THR A 66 7.18 7.93 -4.14
CA THR A 66 7.82 9.23 -4.29
C THR A 66 9.00 9.08 -5.23
N VAL A 67 9.00 9.82 -6.33
CA VAL A 67 10.10 9.85 -7.29
C VAL A 67 10.69 11.25 -7.34
N ILE A 68 12.00 11.35 -7.13
CA ILE A 68 12.78 12.57 -7.28
C ILE A 68 13.55 12.45 -8.57
N THR A 69 13.34 13.40 -9.47
CA THR A 69 14.05 13.50 -10.73
C THR A 69 15.04 14.65 -10.67
N GLY A 70 16.09 14.54 -11.47
CA GLY A 70 17.14 15.54 -11.58
C GLY A 70 17.76 15.51 -12.97
N GLY A 71 18.68 16.43 -13.23
CA GLY A 71 19.33 16.56 -14.52
C GLY A 71 20.49 17.56 -14.44
N PRO A 72 21.23 17.73 -15.54
CA PRO A 72 22.31 18.71 -15.60
C PRO A 72 21.79 20.12 -15.33
N ALA A 73 22.64 21.00 -14.78
CA ALA A 73 22.26 22.36 -14.37
C ALA A 73 21.70 23.23 -15.52
N SER A 74 21.97 22.86 -16.77
CA SER A 74 21.38 23.47 -17.97
C SER A 74 19.88 23.18 -18.14
N LEU A 75 19.33 22.20 -17.43
CA LEU A 75 17.93 21.74 -17.50
C LEU A 75 17.27 21.77 -16.10
N PRO A 76 16.94 22.95 -15.56
CA PRO A 76 16.33 23.07 -14.23
C PRO A 76 14.97 22.35 -14.15
N ASP A 77 14.25 22.28 -15.28
CA ASP A 77 12.95 21.60 -15.37
C ASP A 77 13.02 20.08 -15.13
N CYS A 78 14.21 19.47 -15.12
CA CYS A 78 14.39 18.07 -14.74
C CYS A 78 14.23 17.84 -13.24
N ARG A 79 14.41 18.85 -12.39
CA ARG A 79 14.35 18.69 -10.94
C ARG A 79 12.92 18.79 -10.43
N ARG A 80 12.30 17.63 -10.19
CA ARG A 80 10.90 17.53 -9.75
C ARG A 80 10.71 16.40 -8.75
N VAL A 81 9.68 16.53 -7.93
CA VAL A 81 9.23 15.48 -7.03
C VAL A 81 7.82 15.07 -7.42
N PHE A 82 7.65 13.78 -7.71
CA PHE A 82 6.37 13.16 -8.03
C PHE A 82 5.93 12.30 -6.86
N VAL A 83 4.71 12.53 -6.35
CA VAL A 83 4.08 11.63 -5.37
C VAL A 83 2.96 10.89 -6.08
N ILE A 84 3.12 9.59 -6.24
CA ILE A 84 2.22 8.72 -7.00
C ILE A 84 1.51 7.80 -6.02
N GLN A 85 0.20 7.69 -6.12
CA GLN A 85 -0.54 6.71 -5.34
C GLN A 85 -0.48 5.35 -6.03
N LEU A 86 0.16 4.37 -5.40
CA LEU A 86 0.37 3.04 -5.99
C LEU A 86 -0.95 2.31 -6.28
N SER A 87 -1.98 2.52 -5.46
CA SER A 87 -3.29 1.88 -5.65
C SER A 87 -4.06 2.37 -6.88
N SER A 88 -3.74 3.55 -7.40
CA SER A 88 -4.42 4.13 -8.56
C SER A 88 -3.50 4.44 -9.74
N GLY A 89 -2.18 4.39 -9.54
CA GLY A 89 -1.19 4.83 -10.51
C GLY A 89 -1.22 6.33 -10.80
N ARG A 90 -2.03 7.12 -10.08
CA ARG A 90 -2.18 8.56 -10.34
C ARG A 90 -1.15 9.37 -9.57
N ILE A 91 -0.65 10.41 -10.22
CA ILE A 91 0.17 11.45 -9.59
C ILE A 91 -0.75 12.27 -8.69
N GLN A 92 -0.52 12.22 -7.37
CA GLN A 92 -1.20 13.05 -6.39
C GLN A 92 -0.58 14.45 -6.28
N ALA A 93 0.73 14.56 -6.49
CA ALA A 93 1.44 15.82 -6.43
C ALA A 93 2.65 15.84 -7.38
N GLU A 94 2.87 16.99 -8.02
CA GLU A 94 4.09 17.35 -8.75
C GLU A 94 4.64 18.62 -8.12
N ILE A 95 5.88 18.56 -7.65
CA ILE A 95 6.58 19.71 -7.06
C ILE A 95 7.78 20.02 -7.95
N ARG A 96 7.89 21.27 -8.40
CA ARG A 96 9.06 21.78 -9.13
C ARG A 96 10.00 22.45 -8.14
N LEU A 97 11.29 22.13 -8.24
CA LEU A 97 12.35 22.60 -7.34
C LEU A 97 13.25 23.62 -8.04
#